data_AF-A0A828RVF4-F1
#
_entry.id   AF-A0A828RVF4-F1
#
_cell.length_a   1.000
_cell.length_b   1.000
_cell.length_c   1.000
_cell.angle_alpha   90.00
_cell.angle_beta   90.00
_cell.angle_gamma   90.00
#
_symmetry.space_group_name_H-M   'P 1'
#
loop_
_entity.id
_entity.type
_entity.pdbx_description
1 polymer ?
#
loop_
_entity_poly.entity_id
_entity_poly.type
_entity_poly.pdbx_seq_one_letter_code
_entity_poly.pdbx_strand_id
1 'polypeptide(L)'
;MFDNIFGKFGKDVNVKQDDLFNIASEASQMDLKNEQQVRALIGSVAAMVGRKVDPAIEDQLTKMIINGEVPTDMNELLKMMM
;
A
#
# COMPACT_ATOMS: atom_id res chain seq x y z
N MET A 1 -12.01 -9.78 -14.46
CA MET A 1 -12.81 -9.11 -13.41
C MET A 1 -11.96 -8.20 -12.51
N PHE A 2 -10.82 -7.66 -13.00
CA PHE A 2 -9.99 -6.72 -12.23
C PHE A 2 -10.24 -5.24 -12.58
N ASP A 3 -10.85 -4.95 -13.74
CA ASP A 3 -11.00 -3.58 -14.27
C ASP A 3 -11.76 -2.60 -13.36
N ASN A 4 -12.70 -3.08 -12.55
CA ASN A 4 -13.55 -2.19 -11.75
C ASN A 4 -12.90 -1.65 -10.47
N ILE A 5 -11.85 -2.30 -9.97
CA ILE A 5 -11.11 -1.81 -8.80
C ILE A 5 -10.12 -0.73 -9.27
N PHE A 6 -9.40 -0.99 -10.36
CA PHE A 6 -8.51 -0.03 -11.00
C PHE A 6 -9.22 1.26 -11.42
N GLY A 7 -10.42 1.16 -12.01
CA GLY A 7 -11.18 2.32 -12.47
C GLY A 7 -11.71 3.24 -11.36
N LYS A 8 -11.89 2.74 -10.13
CA LYS A 8 -12.33 3.53 -8.98
C LYS A 8 -11.14 4.14 -8.22
N PHE A 9 -10.12 3.34 -7.93
CA PHE A 9 -8.94 3.83 -7.22
C PHE A 9 -8.10 4.81 -8.05
N GLY A 10 -7.94 4.57 -9.36
CA GLY A 10 -7.17 5.45 -10.23
C GLY A 10 -7.84 6.77 -10.61
N LYS A 11 -9.15 6.94 -10.34
CA LYS A 11 -9.86 8.21 -10.57
C LYS A 11 -9.80 9.14 -9.36
N ASP A 12 -9.94 8.58 -8.15
CA ASP A 12 -9.96 9.37 -6.91
C ASP A 12 -8.56 9.63 -6.35
N VAL A 13 -7.62 8.73 -6.65
CA VAL A 13 -6.21 8.87 -6.34
C VAL A 13 -5.53 8.96 -7.69
N ASN A 14 -4.96 10.12 -8.03
CA ASN A 14 -4.30 10.41 -9.32
C ASN A 14 -3.00 9.58 -9.49
N VAL A 15 -3.11 8.26 -9.44
CA VAL A 15 -2.01 7.30 -9.51
C VAL A 15 -2.00 6.73 -10.91
N LYS A 16 -0.84 6.79 -11.58
CA LYS A 16 -0.70 6.19 -12.91
C LYS A 16 -0.60 4.68 -12.76
N GLN A 17 -1.10 3.94 -13.75
CA GLN A 17 -0.97 2.48 -13.77
C GLN A 17 0.50 2.03 -13.72
N ASP A 18 1.39 2.75 -14.41
CA ASP A 18 2.83 2.47 -14.41
C ASP A 18 3.43 2.57 -12.99
N ASP A 19 3.01 3.57 -12.23
CA ASP A 19 3.47 3.81 -10.88
C ASP A 19 3.02 2.69 -9.92
N LEU A 20 1.76 2.25 -10.04
CA LEU A 20 1.24 1.09 -9.30
C LEU A 20 1.98 -0.21 -9.64
N PHE A 21 2.29 -0.43 -10.93
CA PHE A 21 3.02 -1.61 -11.37
C PHE A 21 4.45 -1.63 -10.82
N ASN A 22 5.14 -0.48 -10.80
CA ASN A 22 6.48 -0.37 -10.22
C ASN A 22 6.47 -0.70 -8.73
N ILE A 23 5.52 -0.15 -7.97
CA ILE A 23 5.35 -0.46 -6.54
C ILE A 23 5.06 -1.94 -6.31
N ALA A 24 4.17 -2.54 -7.11
CA ALA A 24 3.84 -3.95 -6.99
C ALA A 24 5.06 -4.84 -7.28
N SER A 25 5.84 -4.48 -8.30
CA SER A 25 7.07 -5.18 -8.65
C SER A 25 8.12 -5.08 -7.53
N GLU A 26 8.34 -3.88 -7.00
CA GLU A 26 9.26 -3.64 -5.87
C GLU A 26 8.81 -4.41 -4.63
N ALA A 27 7.52 -4.33 -4.26
CA ALA A 27 6.96 -5.04 -3.12
C ALA A 27 7.05 -6.56 -3.25
N SER A 28 6.96 -7.11 -4.47
CA SER A 28 7.09 -8.55 -4.72
C SER A 28 8.53 -9.07 -4.51
N GLN A 29 9.52 -8.20 -4.66
CA GLN A 29 10.94 -8.51 -4.47
C GLN A 29 11.44 -8.17 -3.08
N MET A 30 10.71 -7.31 -2.35
CA MET A 30 11.04 -6.90 -0.98
C MET A 30 10.59 -7.92 0.06
N ASP A 31 11.35 -7.99 1.15
CA ASP A 31 10.95 -8.76 2.32
C ASP A 31 9.98 -7.95 3.18
N LEU A 32 8.68 -8.25 3.05
CA LEU A 32 7.61 -7.61 3.83
C LEU A 32 7.68 -7.90 5.34
N LYS A 33 8.66 -8.70 5.79
CA LYS A 33 8.98 -8.90 7.22
C LYS A 33 10.05 -7.94 7.73
N ASN A 34 10.69 -7.18 6.83
CA ASN A 34 11.75 -6.23 7.17
C ASN A 34 11.18 -4.81 7.31
N GLU A 35 11.25 -4.27 8.53
CA GLU A 35 10.77 -2.93 8.87
C GLU A 35 11.30 -1.82 7.96
N GLN A 36 12.59 -1.86 7.61
CA GLN A 36 13.19 -0.84 6.77
C GLN A 36 12.65 -0.87 5.34
N GLN A 37 12.44 -2.08 4.80
CA GLN A 37 11.90 -2.25 3.44
C GLN A 37 10.43 -1.86 3.37
N VAL A 38 9.64 -2.24 4.39
CA VAL A 38 8.24 -1.87 4.51
C VAL A 38 8.06 -0.36 4.67
N ARG A 39 8.86 0.28 5.53
CA ARG A 39 8.85 1.74 5.71
C ARG A 39 9.19 2.46 4.41
N ALA A 40 10.23 2.02 3.71
CA ALA A 40 10.61 2.56 2.40
C ALA A 40 9.48 2.43 1.37
N LEU A 41 8.80 1.27 1.32
CA LEU A 41 7.66 1.03 0.46
C LEU A 41 6.50 2.00 0.76
N ILE A 42 6.13 2.15 2.04
CA ILE A 42 5.06 3.09 2.46
C ILE A 42 5.40 4.51 2.03
N GLY A 43 6.64 4.95 2.23
CA GLY A 43 7.12 6.27 1.81
C GLY A 43 7.05 6.49 0.30
N SER A 44 7.48 5.49 -0.50
CA SER A 44 7.40 5.53 -1.96
C SER A 44 5.95 5.64 -2.45
N VAL A 45 5.03 4.86 -1.87
CA VAL A 45 3.60 4.93 -2.19
C VAL A 45 3.01 6.28 -1.78
N ALA A 46 3.33 6.78 -0.59
CA ALA A 46 2.86 8.07 -0.09
C ALA A 46 3.26 9.24 -1.00
N ALA A 47 4.53 9.29 -1.39
CA ALA A 47 5.06 10.29 -2.31
C ALA A 47 4.39 10.22 -3.69
N MET A 48 4.16 9.02 -4.19
CA MET A 48 3.49 8.76 -5.47
C MET A 48 2.04 9.26 -5.49
N VAL A 49 1.28 9.05 -4.40
CA VAL A 49 -0.09 9.54 -4.29
C VAL A 49 -0.19 11.01 -3.85
N GLY A 50 0.94 11.68 -3.66
CA GLY A 50 1.02 13.08 -3.22
C GLY A 50 0.51 13.30 -1.79
N ARG A 51 0.48 12.25 -0.95
CA ARG A 51 0.07 12.36 0.46
C ARG A 51 1.29 12.29 1.35
N LYS A 52 1.39 13.22 2.30
CA LYS A 52 2.34 13.08 3.40
C LYS A 52 1.78 12.10 4.42
N VAL A 53 2.57 11.11 4.78
CA VAL A 53 2.27 10.20 5.88
C VAL A 53 2.97 10.74 7.12
N ASP A 54 2.23 10.86 8.21
CA ASP A 54 2.81 11.24 9.50
C ASP A 54 3.69 10.09 10.03
N PRO A 55 4.82 10.37 10.69
CA PRO A 55 5.73 9.32 11.18
C PRO A 55 5.04 8.27 12.08
N ALA A 56 4.05 8.71 12.87
CA ALA A 56 3.27 7.80 13.72
C ALA A 56 2.39 6.84 12.91
N ILE A 57 1.84 7.31 11.78
CA ILE A 57 1.02 6.50 10.87
C ILE A 57 1.91 5.52 10.11
N GLU A 58 3.09 5.97 9.67
CA GLU A 58 4.08 5.16 8.98
C GLU A 58 4.55 3.99 9.86
N ASP A 59 4.85 4.26 11.13
CA ASP A 59 5.22 3.24 12.13
C ASP A 59 4.09 2.25 12.40
N GLN A 60 2.84 2.71 12.46
CA GLN A 60 1.68 1.83 12.64
C GLN A 60 1.48 0.93 11.42
N LEU A 61 1.49 1.49 10.21
CA LEU A 61 1.38 0.72 8.96
C LEU A 61 2.49 -0.32 8.85
N THR A 62 3.72 0.09 9.19
CA THR A 62 4.88 -0.79 9.16
C THR A 62 4.69 -1.96 10.12
N LYS A 63 4.27 -1.71 11.36
CA LYS A 63 3.97 -2.76 12.33
C LYS A 63 2.85 -3.67 11.88
N MET A 64 1.76 -3.12 11.35
CA MET A 64 0.63 -3.92 10.87
C MET A 64 1.06 -4.87 9.73
N ILE A 65 1.89 -4.40 8.80
CA ILE A 65 2.40 -5.22 7.68
C ILE A 65 3.32 -6.33 8.20
N ILE A 66 4.28 -6.01 9.06
CA ILE A 66 5.25 -6.99 9.61
C ILE A 66 4.55 -8.03 10.50
N ASN A 67 3.60 -7.58 11.32
CA ASN A 67 2.84 -8.45 12.21
C ASN A 67 1.81 -9.30 11.45
N GLY A 68 1.61 -9.08 10.16
CA GLY A 68 0.58 -9.75 9.36
C GLY A 68 -0.83 -9.35 9.77
N GLU A 69 -1.00 -8.19 10.41
CA GLU A 69 -2.30 -7.60 10.75
C GLU A 69 -2.94 -6.92 9.54
N VAL A 70 -2.20 -6.73 8.44
CA VAL A 70 -2.79 -6.38 7.15
C VAL A 70 -3.43 -7.63 6.57
N PRO A 71 -4.77 -7.65 6.42
CA PRO A 71 -5.44 -8.77 5.80
C PRO A 71 -4.89 -9.00 4.39
N THR A 72 -4.45 -10.22 4.12
CA THR A 72 -4.00 -10.62 2.78
C THR A 72 -5.14 -10.68 1.77
N ASP A 73 -6.39 -10.68 2.26
CA ASP A 73 -7.60 -10.68 1.44
C ASP A 73 -8.23 -9.28 1.39
N MET A 74 -8.50 -8.81 0.18
CA MET A 74 -9.15 -7.52 -0.06
C MET A 74 -10.55 -7.44 0.57
N ASN A 75 -11.26 -8.56 0.71
CA ASN A 75 -12.55 -8.63 1.40
C ASN A 75 -12.41 -8.38 2.91
N GLU A 76 -11.30 -8.78 3.52
CA GLU A 76 -11.04 -8.53 4.94
C GLU A 76 -10.65 -7.07 5.18
N LEU A 77 -9.86 -6.48 4.27
CA LEU A 77 -9.58 -5.04 4.27
C LEU A 77 -10.87 -4.20 4.19
N LEU A 78 -11.80 -4.59 3.32
CA LEU A 78 -13.10 -3.92 3.18
C LEU A 78 -13.95 -4.03 4.45
N LYS A 79 -13.85 -5.13 5.21
CA LYS A 79 -14.57 -5.31 6.48
C LYS A 79 -14.02 -4.46 7.63
N MET A 80 -12.73 -4.11 7.61
CA MET A 80 -12.15 -3.23 8.63
C MET A 80 -12.49 -1.75 8.40
N MET A 81 -12.83 -1.37 7.16
CA MET A 81 -13.18 0.01 6.78
C MET A 81 -14.68 0.31 6.82
N MET A 82 -15.53 -0.68 7.11
CA MET A 82 -16.99 -0.56 7.28
C MET A 82 -17.37 -0.75 8.75
#